data_AF-A0A2P6QB91-F1
#
_entry.id   AF-A0A2P6QB91-F1
#
_cell.length_a   1.000
_cell.length_b   1.000
_cell.length_c   1.000
_cell.angle_alpha   90.00
_cell.angle_beta   90.00
_cell.angle_gamma   90.00
#
_symmetry.space_group_name_H-M   'P 1'
#
loop_
_entity.id
_entity.type
_entity.pdbx_description
1 polymer ?
#
loop_
_entity_poly.entity_id
_entity_poly.type
_entity_poly.pdbx_seq_one_letter_code
_entity_poly.pdbx_strand_id
1 'polypeptide(L)'
;MQLQGYLLGNLVSDSFIDVNERIPYVHRVSLISDEIYEAAKTNCSGDYVNVELNNTLCVTALQKIKDCLLQINLAQILEPQCAFASGRTTELDGILELEKQVLWITSFQSLSYLNCIAG
;
A
#
# COMPACT_ATOMS: atom_id res chain seq x y z
N MET A 1 37.13 20.09 -8.65
CA MET A 1 36.36 18.82 -8.63
C MET A 1 36.08 18.40 -10.06
N GLN A 2 36.25 17.12 -10.40
CA GLN A 2 35.82 16.53 -11.67
C GLN A 2 34.80 15.44 -11.34
N LEU A 3 33.52 15.71 -11.60
CA LEU A 3 32.43 14.76 -11.37
C LEU A 3 32.36 13.78 -12.55
N GLN A 4 32.47 12.48 -12.28
CA GLN A 4 32.35 11.42 -13.29
C GLN A 4 30.90 10.94 -13.47
N GLY A 5 30.04 11.13 -12.47
CA GLY A 5 28.63 10.76 -12.50
C GLY A 5 28.08 10.42 -11.13
N TYR A 6 26.81 10.06 -11.07
CA TYR A 6 26.11 9.58 -9.88
C TYR A 6 25.09 8.50 -10.27
N LEU A 7 24.73 7.64 -9.30
CA LEU A 7 23.72 6.59 -9.43
C LEU A 7 22.60 6.87 -8.42
N LEU A 8 21.36 6.67 -8.85
CA LEU A 8 20.18 6.84 -8.00
C LEU A 8 19.39 5.53 -7.98
N GLY A 9 19.13 5.00 -6.79
CA GLY A 9 18.30 3.80 -6.58
C GLY A 9 16.93 4.19 -6.04
N ASN A 10 15.87 3.74 -6.70
CA ASN A 10 14.47 3.97 -6.30
C ASN A 10 14.19 5.42 -5.92
N LEU A 11 14.63 6.35 -6.76
CA LEU A 11 14.47 7.77 -6.53
C LEU A 11 13.03 8.22 -6.74
N VAL A 12 12.66 9.31 -6.09
CA VAL A 12 11.57 10.17 -6.53
C VAL A 12 12.17 11.17 -7.52
N SER A 13 11.73 11.10 -8.77
CA SER A 13 12.09 11.98 -9.87
C SER A 13 11.08 13.11 -10.08
N ASP A 14 9.79 12.79 -9.97
CA ASP A 14 8.67 13.71 -10.07
C ASP A 14 7.58 13.27 -9.10
N SER A 15 7.26 14.13 -8.12
CA SER A 15 6.35 13.76 -7.03
C SER A 15 4.94 13.42 -7.50
N PHE A 16 4.48 13.98 -8.63
CA PHE A 16 3.17 13.68 -9.15
C PHE A 16 3.18 12.33 -9.87
N ILE A 17 4.08 12.15 -10.84
CA ILE A 17 4.17 10.92 -11.65
C ILE A 17 4.47 9.72 -10.75
N ASP A 18 5.47 9.83 -9.87
CA ASP A 18 5.92 8.71 -9.03
C ASP A 18 4.86 8.27 -8.01
N VAL A 19 4.01 9.19 -7.55
CA VAL A 19 2.92 8.86 -6.62
C VAL A 19 1.70 8.35 -7.38
N ASN A 20 1.36 8.96 -8.53
CA ASN A 20 0.23 8.55 -9.35
C ASN A 20 0.41 7.12 -9.91
N GLU A 21 1.63 6.76 -10.32
CA GLU A 21 1.97 5.43 -10.84
C GLU A 21 1.90 4.30 -9.80
N ARG A 22 1.76 4.63 -8.51
CA ARG A 22 1.61 3.61 -7.45
C ARG A 22 0.34 2.80 -7.62
N ILE A 23 -0.76 3.42 -8.05
CA ILE A 23 -2.05 2.73 -8.23
C ILE A 23 -1.97 1.71 -9.40
N PRO A 24 -1.50 2.08 -10.60
CA PRO A 24 -1.20 1.11 -11.65
C PRO A 24 -0.18 0.05 -11.22
N TYR A 25 0.84 0.41 -10.43
CA TYR A 25 1.83 -0.56 -9.97
C TYR A 25 1.21 -1.67 -9.11
N VAL A 26 0.42 -1.33 -8.08
CA VAL A 26 -0.19 -2.31 -7.17
C VAL A 26 -1.20 -3.23 -7.88
N HIS A 27 -1.86 -2.74 -8.93
CA HIS A 27 -2.68 -3.56 -9.81
C HIS A 27 -1.83 -4.56 -10.61
N ARG A 28 -0.75 -4.10 -11.26
CA ARG A 28 0.15 -4.95 -12.06
C ARG A 28 0.81 -6.07 -11.27
N VAL A 29 1.00 -5.89 -9.96
CA VAL A 29 1.52 -6.92 -9.06
C VAL A 29 0.43 -7.68 -8.29
N SER A 30 -0.84 -7.54 -8.71
CA SER A 30 -2.00 -8.27 -8.18
C SER A 30 -2.27 -8.05 -6.68
N LEU A 31 -1.99 -6.85 -6.16
CA LEU A 31 -2.40 -6.46 -4.80
C LEU A 31 -3.85 -5.92 -4.75
N ILE A 32 -4.40 -5.55 -5.90
CA ILE A 32 -5.81 -5.18 -6.09
C ILE A 32 -6.38 -5.85 -7.35
N SER A 33 -7.68 -6.12 -7.37
CA SER A 33 -8.39 -6.71 -8.51
C SER A 33 -8.60 -5.72 -9.66
N ASP A 34 -8.93 -6.26 -10.84
CA ASP A 34 -9.27 -5.47 -12.03
C ASP A 34 -10.47 -4.54 -11.76
N GLU A 35 -11.48 -5.04 -11.03
CA GLU A 35 -12.67 -4.25 -10.65
C GLU A 35 -12.28 -3.01 -9.82
N ILE A 36 -11.45 -3.20 -8.79
CA ILE A 36 -11.01 -2.10 -7.92
C ILE A 36 -10.18 -1.09 -8.72
N TYR A 37 -9.29 -1.57 -9.58
CA TYR A 37 -8.44 -0.71 -10.41
C TYR A 37 -9.26 0.09 -11.43
N GLU A 38 -10.14 -0.55 -12.19
CA GLU A 38 -10.94 0.13 -13.21
C GLU A 38 -11.95 1.10 -12.59
N ALA A 39 -12.48 0.81 -11.40
CA ALA A 39 -13.29 1.75 -10.64
C ALA A 39 -12.50 3.00 -10.26
N ALA A 40 -11.27 2.86 -9.75
CA ALA A 40 -10.43 4.01 -9.42
C ALA A 40 -10.03 4.79 -10.68
N LYS A 41 -9.56 4.11 -11.73
CA LYS A 41 -9.14 4.73 -12.99
C LYS A 41 -10.26 5.54 -13.65
N THR A 42 -11.47 4.97 -13.69
CA THR A 42 -12.64 5.64 -14.28
C THR A 42 -13.09 6.82 -13.41
N ASN A 43 -13.29 6.60 -12.11
CA ASN A 43 -13.85 7.63 -11.24
C ASN A 43 -12.87 8.77 -10.96
N CYS A 44 -11.56 8.50 -10.98
CA CYS A 44 -10.51 9.50 -10.74
C CYS A 44 -9.90 10.05 -12.05
N SER A 45 -10.39 9.63 -13.23
CA SER A 45 -9.84 10.04 -14.54
C SER A 45 -8.32 9.82 -14.68
N GLY A 46 -7.78 8.82 -13.97
CA GLY A 46 -6.35 8.51 -13.92
C GLY A 46 -5.49 9.46 -13.08
N ASP A 47 -6.07 10.44 -12.38
CA ASP A 47 -5.37 11.28 -11.39
C ASP A 47 -5.76 10.84 -9.96
N TYR A 48 -4.85 10.11 -9.32
CA TYR A 48 -5.01 9.56 -7.97
C TYR A 48 -4.38 10.45 -6.89
N VAL A 49 -3.81 11.60 -7.28
CA VAL A 49 -3.10 12.53 -6.38
C VAL A 49 -3.94 13.77 -6.14
N ASN A 50 -4.41 14.43 -7.19
CA ASN A 50 -5.19 15.66 -7.12
C ASN A 50 -6.69 15.35 -7.08
N VAL A 51 -7.11 14.65 -6.02
CA VAL A 51 -8.49 14.16 -5.90
C VAL A 51 -9.43 15.27 -5.44
N GLU A 52 -10.51 15.49 -6.20
CA GLU A 52 -11.59 16.37 -5.78
C GLU A 52 -12.43 15.69 -4.67
N LEU A 53 -12.50 16.31 -3.49
CA LEU A 53 -13.21 15.73 -2.33
C LEU A 53 -14.73 15.57 -2.54
N ASN A 54 -15.33 16.29 -3.49
CA ASN A 54 -16.73 16.16 -3.87
C ASN A 54 -16.99 14.92 -4.76
N ASN A 55 -15.95 14.38 -5.41
CA ASN A 55 -16.02 13.15 -6.18
C ASN A 55 -15.94 11.96 -5.23
N THR A 56 -17.06 11.69 -4.57
CA THR A 56 -17.19 10.63 -3.57
C THR A 56 -16.84 9.25 -4.14
N LEU A 57 -17.11 9.00 -5.42
CA LEU A 57 -16.78 7.74 -6.08
C LEU A 57 -15.26 7.53 -6.17
N CYS A 58 -14.50 8.55 -6.58
CA CYS A 58 -13.04 8.48 -6.61
C CYS A 58 -12.48 8.31 -5.19
N VAL A 59 -12.97 9.09 -4.23
CA VAL A 59 -12.53 9.00 -2.82
C VAL A 59 -12.79 7.60 -2.25
N THR A 60 -13.97 7.02 -2.50
CA THR A 60 -14.30 5.66 -2.05
C THR A 60 -13.43 4.61 -2.73
N ALA A 61 -13.19 4.71 -4.04
CA ALA A 61 -12.33 3.78 -4.76
C ALA A 61 -10.88 3.82 -4.22
N LEU A 62 -10.33 5.01 -3.99
CA LEU A 62 -8.99 5.18 -3.43
C LEU A 62 -8.91 4.72 -1.97
N GLN A 63 -9.96 4.94 -1.17
CA GLN A 63 -10.02 4.40 0.19
C GLN A 63 -10.00 2.88 0.18
N LYS A 64 -10.73 2.24 -0.73
CA LYS A 64 -10.72 0.78 -0.89
C LYS A 64 -9.32 0.26 -1.24
N ILE A 65 -8.61 0.92 -2.15
CA ILE A 65 -7.21 0.56 -2.49
C ILE A 65 -6.31 0.75 -1.27
N LYS A 66 -6.43 1.86 -0.55
CA LYS A 66 -5.66 2.12 0.67
C LYS A 66 -5.88 1.01 1.70
N ASP A 67 -7.12 0.56 1.89
CA ASP A 67 -7.44 -0.51 2.83
C ASP A 67 -6.78 -1.84 2.41
N CYS A 68 -6.73 -2.14 1.11
CA CYS A 68 -6.02 -3.31 0.57
C CYS A 68 -4.51 -3.28 0.81
N LEU A 69 -3.92 -2.09 0.89
CA LEU A 69 -2.48 -1.90 1.04
C LEU A 69 -2.02 -1.72 2.50
N LEU A 70 -2.94 -1.60 3.47
CA LEU A 70 -2.64 -1.27 4.87
C LEU A 70 -1.55 -2.15 5.51
N GLN A 71 -1.51 -3.44 5.15
CA GLN A 71 -0.59 -4.42 5.73
C GLN A 71 0.52 -4.86 4.77
N ILE A 72 0.64 -4.20 3.62
CA ILE A 72 1.72 -4.45 2.67
C ILE A 72 2.88 -3.53 2.98
N ASN A 73 4.09 -4.08 3.01
CA ASN A 73 5.29 -3.27 3.01
C ASN A 73 5.47 -2.65 1.62
N LEU A 74 5.05 -1.39 1.45
CA LEU A 74 5.14 -0.69 0.17
C LEU A 74 6.57 -0.41 -0.29
N ALA A 75 7.55 -0.49 0.61
CA ALA A 75 8.96 -0.41 0.24
C ALA A 75 9.49 -1.74 -0.33
N GLN A 76 8.93 -2.87 0.11
CA GLN A 76 9.23 -4.18 -0.43
C GLN A 76 8.07 -5.17 -0.24
N ILE A 77 7.25 -5.34 -1.28
CA ILE A 77 5.95 -6.02 -1.22
C ILE A 77 6.01 -7.51 -0.86
N LEU A 78 7.18 -8.14 -0.98
CA LEU A 78 7.39 -9.55 -0.65
C LEU A 78 7.81 -9.76 0.81
N GLU A 79 8.15 -8.70 1.52
CA GLU A 79 8.56 -8.76 2.92
C GLU A 79 7.38 -8.47 3.85
N PRO A 80 7.37 -9.04 5.07
CA PRO A 80 6.34 -8.74 6.04
C PRO A 80 6.36 -7.25 6.41
N GLN A 81 5.19 -6.69 6.66
CA GLN A 81 5.10 -5.37 7.27
C GLN A 81 5.41 -5.50 8.77
N CYS A 82 6.60 -5.07 9.17
CA CYS A 82 7.00 -5.07 10.56
C CYS A 82 6.37 -3.88 11.30
N ALA A 83 5.88 -4.10 12.53
CA ALA A 83 5.69 -2.98 13.45
C ALA A 83 7.06 -2.32 13.65
N PHE A 84 7.14 -0.99 13.56
CA PHE A 84 8.36 -0.28 13.94
C PHE A 84 8.80 -0.80 15.31
N ALA A 85 10.04 -1.29 15.41
CA ALA A 85 10.56 -1.85 16.64
C ALA A 85 10.43 -0.82 17.77
N SER A 86 9.39 -0.96 18.58
CA SER A 86 9.27 -0.29 19.85
C SER A 86 10.51 -0.68 20.66
N GLY A 87 11.22 0.30 21.22
CA GLY A 87 12.37 0.03 22.08
C GLY A 87 12.03 -1.05 23.09
N ARG A 88 12.93 -2.04 23.24
CA ARG A 88 12.79 -3.29 24.03
C ARG A 88 11.72 -3.20 25.13
N THR A 89 10.58 -3.84 24.89
CA THR A 89 9.86 -4.54 25.95
C THR A 89 10.55 -5.90 26.16
N THR A 90 10.39 -6.54 27.32
CA THR A 90 11.06 -7.81 27.60
C THR A 90 10.69 -8.85 26.53
N GLU A 91 11.56 -9.83 26.23
CA GLU A 91 11.33 -10.81 25.13
C GLU A 91 9.94 -11.48 25.19
N LEU A 92 9.38 -11.65 26.39
CA LEU A 92 8.04 -12.21 26.60
C LEU A 92 6.91 -11.22 26.26
N ASP A 93 7.09 -9.93 26.57
CA ASP A 93 6.12 -8.89 26.22
C ASP A 93 6.07 -8.68 24.70
N GLY A 94 7.23 -8.77 24.03
CA GLY A 94 7.33 -8.68 22.58
C GLY A 94 6.63 -9.85 21.88
N ILE A 95 6.80 -11.07 22.37
CA ILE A 95 6.15 -12.27 21.82
C ILE A 95 4.63 -12.20 22.02
N LEU A 96 4.15 -11.84 23.21
CA LEU A 96 2.71 -11.74 23.48
C LEU A 96 2.03 -10.69 22.58
N GLU A 97 2.71 -9.57 22.31
CA GLU A 97 2.18 -8.53 21.43
C GLU A 97 2.22 -8.94 19.95
N LEU A 98 3.28 -9.64 19.52
CA LEU A 98 3.33 -10.27 18.21
C LEU A 98 2.24 -11.34 18.05
N GLU A 99 1.97 -12.15 19.07
CA GLU A 99 0.90 -13.15 19.04
C GLU A 99 -0.48 -12.51 18.96
N LYS A 100 -0.74 -11.43 19.72
CA LYS A 100 -1.98 -10.64 19.58
C LYS A 100 -2.08 -10.02 18.20
N GLN A 101 -0.98 -9.50 17.65
CA GLN A 101 -0.94 -8.94 16.31
C GLN A 101 -1.19 -10.04 15.26
N VAL A 102 -0.59 -11.22 15.39
CA VAL A 102 -0.80 -12.40 14.53
C VAL A 102 -2.23 -12.95 14.64
N LEU A 103 -2.82 -13.01 15.84
CA LEU A 103 -4.22 -13.42 16.05
C LEU A 103 -5.20 -12.38 15.46
N TRP A 104 -4.92 -11.10 15.61
CA TRP A 104 -5.70 -10.03 15.01
C TRP A 104 -5.60 -10.07 13.47
N ILE A 105 -4.37 -10.19 12.95
CA ILE A 105 -4.03 -10.40 11.54
C ILE A 105 -4.81 -11.61 11.01
N THR A 106 -4.61 -12.82 11.53
CA THR A 106 -5.26 -14.04 11.01
C THR A 106 -6.80 -13.97 11.02
N SER A 107 -7.42 -13.24 11.96
CA SER A 107 -8.87 -13.06 12.01
C SER A 107 -9.43 -12.01 11.02
N PHE A 108 -8.68 -10.95 10.69
CA PHE A 108 -9.10 -9.87 9.77
C PHE A 108 -8.52 -9.99 8.34
N GLN A 109 -7.33 -10.57 8.16
CA GLN A 109 -6.62 -10.71 6.87
C GLN A 109 -7.44 -11.53 5.87
N SER A 110 -8.00 -12.68 6.28
CA SER A 110 -8.51 -13.66 5.31
C SER A 110 -9.72 -13.14 4.53
N LEU A 111 -10.62 -12.40 5.17
CA LEU A 111 -11.80 -11.82 4.53
C LEU A 111 -11.47 -10.52 3.77
N SER A 112 -10.61 -9.67 4.33
CA SER A 112 -10.28 -8.36 3.73
C SER A 112 -9.37 -8.51 2.51
N TYR A 113 -8.36 -9.38 2.60
CA TYR A 113 -7.41 -9.66 1.53
C TYR A 113 -8.07 -10.39 0.37
N LEU A 114 -8.95 -11.39 0.64
CA LEU A 114 -9.75 -12.00 -0.44
C LEU A 114 -10.53 -10.94 -1.20
N ASN A 115 -11.17 -9.99 -0.50
CA ASN A 115 -11.93 -8.92 -1.14
C ASN A 115 -11.08 -7.89 -1.91
N CYS A 116 -9.76 -7.96 -1.82
CA CYS A 116 -8.84 -7.10 -2.55
C CYS A 116 -8.37 -7.74 -3.86
N ILE A 117 -8.29 -9.08 -3.92
CA ILE A 117 -7.81 -9.83 -5.09
C ILE A 117 -8.90 -10.62 -5.81
N ALA A 118 -10.01 -10.92 -5.13
CA ALA A 118 -11.17 -11.60 -5.71
C ALA A 118 -12.14 -10.55 -6.26
N GLY A 119 -12.12 -10.41 -7.58
CA GLY A 119 -12.99 -9.56 -8.39
C GLY A 119 -12.66 -9.77 -9.85
#